data_AF-A0A9W2XF54-F1
#
_entry.id   AF-A0A9W2XF54-F1
#
_cell.length_a   1.000
_cell.length_b   1.000
_cell.length_c   1.000
_cell.angle_alpha   90.00
_cell.angle_beta   90.00
_cell.angle_gamma   90.00
#
_symmetry.space_group_name_H-M   'P 1'
#
loop_
_entity.id
_entity.type
_entity.pdbx_description
1 polymer ?
#
loop_
_entity_poly.entity_id
_entity_poly.type
_entity_poly.pdbx_seq_one_letter_code
_entity_poly.pdbx_strand_id
1 'polypeptide(L)'
;MQTSAKNKVKSGVTRYSDWMSELPPALHDIPLFNLAIPGSHDSMSYDLDISSPIAEPESLKRFSWVCCVPCLLLKWGATQEETIIKQLDAGVRYFDLRVARKPDDANPTRLYFYHGLYTRTDVESILKVINDWAERHPKEVIILALSHFLGFDENPKELHNHLVNFIKNLFGTKVVQREVSLFVAST
;
A
#
# COMPACT_ATOMS: atom_id res chain seq x y z
N MET A 1 25.75 28.13 47.91
CA MET A 1 24.63 28.19 46.95
C MET A 1 24.95 27.24 45.80
N GLN A 2 24.38 26.04 45.81
CA GLN A 2 24.48 25.07 44.72
C GLN A 2 23.49 25.48 43.63
N THR A 3 23.97 25.81 42.44
CA THR A 3 23.12 25.99 41.26
C THR A 3 22.96 24.63 40.59
N SER A 4 21.78 24.03 40.80
CA SER A 4 21.35 22.80 40.13
C SER A 4 21.17 23.06 38.63
N ALA A 5 21.94 22.36 37.81
CA ALA A 5 21.77 22.32 36.37
C ALA A 5 20.50 21.54 36.05
N LYS A 6 19.49 22.23 35.50
CA LYS A 6 18.28 21.60 34.97
C LYS A 6 18.66 20.72 33.78
N ASN A 7 18.63 19.41 33.98
CA ASN A 7 18.68 18.43 32.89
C ASN A 7 17.47 18.65 32.00
N LYS A 8 17.70 19.21 30.81
CA LYS A 8 16.72 19.32 29.73
C LYS A 8 16.57 17.92 29.14
N VAL A 9 15.50 17.21 29.52
CA VAL A 9 15.07 15.99 28.83
C VAL A 9 14.88 16.36 27.36
N LYS A 10 15.79 15.91 26.49
CA LYS A 10 15.55 15.93 25.05
C LYS A 10 14.40 14.96 24.82
N SER A 11 13.22 15.46 24.45
CA SER A 11 12.17 14.61 23.91
C SER A 11 12.74 13.95 22.66
N GLY A 12 13.14 12.68 22.77
CA GLY A 12 13.51 11.89 21.62
C GLY A 12 12.27 11.82 20.74
N VAL A 13 12.34 12.42 19.55
CA VAL A 13 11.35 12.14 18.51
C VAL A 13 11.54 10.67 18.18
N THR A 14 10.66 9.80 18.67
CA THR A 14 10.64 8.39 18.29
C THR A 14 10.40 8.32 16.79
N ARG A 15 11.36 7.75 16.07
CA ARG A 15 11.22 7.47 14.64
C ARG A 15 10.51 6.13 14.52
N TYR A 16 9.27 6.14 14.04
CA TYR A 16 8.48 4.92 13.86
C TYR A 16 8.85 4.17 12.57
N SER A 17 9.83 4.66 11.81
CA SER A 17 10.30 4.02 10.57
C SER A 17 10.90 2.64 10.78
N ASP A 18 11.40 2.34 11.98
CA ASP A 18 12.17 1.13 12.28
C ASP A 18 11.62 0.36 13.49
N TRP A 19 10.32 0.53 13.80
CA TRP A 19 9.75 0.03 15.05
C TRP A 19 9.79 -1.50 15.17
N MET A 20 9.70 -2.27 14.08
CA MET A 20 9.81 -3.73 14.15
C MET A 20 11.23 -4.16 14.48
N SER A 21 12.23 -3.45 13.97
CA SER A 21 13.65 -3.68 14.25
C SER A 21 14.06 -3.36 15.69
N GLU A 22 13.31 -2.45 16.32
CA GLU A 22 13.52 -1.97 17.70
C GLU A 22 12.73 -2.79 18.73
N LEU A 23 11.96 -3.81 18.30
CA LEU A 23 11.26 -4.69 19.22
C LEU A 23 12.26 -5.41 20.15
N PRO A 24 11.84 -5.77 21.37
CA PRO A 24 12.61 -6.69 22.21
C PRO A 24 12.92 -7.98 21.44
N PRO A 25 14.14 -8.54 21.56
CA PRO A 25 14.55 -9.72 20.78
C PRO A 25 13.58 -10.90 20.87
N ALA A 26 12.92 -11.09 22.01
CA ALA A 26 11.91 -12.14 22.22
C ALA A 26 10.67 -12.01 21.30
N LEU A 27 10.43 -10.84 20.71
CA LEU A 27 9.31 -10.58 19.80
C LEU A 27 9.70 -10.67 18.32
N HIS A 28 10.98 -10.89 17.99
CA HIS A 28 11.40 -11.05 16.59
C HIS A 28 11.00 -12.40 16.00
N ASP A 29 10.86 -13.43 16.85
CA ASP A 29 10.59 -14.81 16.42
C ASP A 29 9.15 -15.27 16.68
N ILE A 30 8.24 -14.34 17.03
CA ILE A 30 6.82 -14.68 17.21
C ILE A 30 6.05 -14.51 15.89
N PRO A 31 4.93 -15.25 15.70
CA PRO A 31 4.11 -15.07 14.51
C PRO A 31 3.57 -13.64 14.38
N LEU A 32 3.54 -13.08 13.17
CA LEU A 32 3.06 -11.71 12.92
C LEU A 32 1.63 -11.46 13.43
N PHE A 33 0.77 -12.49 13.45
CA PHE A 33 -0.59 -12.37 13.98
C PHE A 33 -0.66 -12.15 15.50
N ASN A 34 0.45 -12.33 16.22
CA ASN A 34 0.58 -12.00 17.64
C ASN A 34 1.08 -10.56 17.87
N LEU A 35 1.41 -9.81 16.81
CA LEU A 35 1.81 -8.41 16.88
C LEU A 35 0.63 -7.49 16.60
N ALA A 36 0.57 -6.36 17.31
CA ALA A 36 -0.30 -5.25 16.93
C ALA A 36 0.39 -4.47 15.81
N ILE A 37 -0.08 -4.66 14.57
CA ILE A 37 0.51 -4.05 13.37
C ILE A 37 -0.41 -2.93 12.87
N PRO A 38 0.04 -1.67 12.82
CA PRO A 38 -0.75 -0.58 12.25
C PRO A 38 -0.90 -0.74 10.73
N GLY A 39 -2.12 -0.51 10.25
CA GLY A 39 -2.50 -0.58 8.85
C GLY A 39 -3.25 0.66 8.39
N SER A 40 -3.19 0.96 7.10
CA SER A 40 -4.04 1.98 6.47
C SER A 40 -5.04 1.33 5.51
N HIS A 41 -6.28 1.78 5.58
CA HIS A 41 -7.37 1.37 4.69
C HIS A 41 -7.39 2.27 3.46
N ASP A 42 -7.58 1.69 2.27
CA ASP A 42 -7.48 2.38 0.98
C ASP A 42 -6.22 3.26 0.91
N SER A 43 -5.05 2.66 1.14
CA SER A 43 -3.80 3.35 1.46
C SER A 43 -3.34 4.38 0.43
N MET A 44 -3.79 4.24 -0.82
CA MET A 44 -3.43 5.09 -1.95
C MET A 44 -4.45 6.19 -2.24
N SER A 45 -5.46 6.36 -1.39
CA SER A 45 -6.53 7.33 -1.60
C SER A 45 -6.08 8.80 -1.50
N TYR A 46 -4.88 9.06 -0.96
CA TYR A 46 -4.26 10.40 -0.97
C TYR A 46 -3.92 10.87 -2.40
N ASP A 47 -3.75 9.95 -3.36
CA ASP A 47 -3.34 10.25 -4.74
C ASP A 47 -4.51 10.16 -5.74
N LEU A 48 -5.76 10.16 -5.25
CA LEU A 48 -6.94 10.14 -6.12
C LEU A 48 -6.94 11.34 -7.07
N ASP A 49 -7.21 11.04 -8.35
CA ASP A 49 -7.23 12.02 -9.41
C ASP A 49 -8.64 12.49 -9.73
N ILE A 50 -8.91 13.76 -9.40
CA ILE A 50 -10.19 14.41 -9.71
C ILE A 50 -10.44 14.52 -11.22
N SER A 51 -9.39 14.51 -12.05
CA SER A 51 -9.52 14.49 -13.51
C SER A 51 -9.67 13.09 -14.11
N SER A 52 -9.55 12.03 -13.31
CA SER A 52 -9.73 10.68 -13.82
C SER A 52 -11.22 10.36 -14.10
N PRO A 53 -11.50 9.41 -15.00
CA PRO A 53 -12.84 8.85 -15.12
C PRO A 53 -13.33 8.30 -13.78
N ILE A 54 -14.64 8.35 -13.57
CA ILE A 54 -15.26 7.70 -12.40
C ILE A 54 -15.09 6.19 -12.56
N ALA A 55 -14.42 5.54 -11.61
CA ALA A 55 -14.26 4.09 -11.54
C ALA A 55 -15.53 3.45 -10.99
N GLU A 56 -16.02 3.97 -9.86
CA GLU A 56 -17.20 3.50 -9.13
C GLU A 56 -17.91 4.66 -8.41
N PRO A 57 -19.20 4.52 -8.07
CA PRO A 57 -20.13 3.50 -8.56
C PRO A 57 -20.54 3.76 -10.01
N GLU A 58 -20.94 2.70 -10.72
CA GLU A 58 -21.35 2.75 -12.14
C GLU A 58 -22.47 3.79 -12.40
N SER A 59 -23.40 3.92 -11.45
CA SER A 59 -24.52 4.87 -11.54
C SER A 59 -24.09 6.32 -11.67
N LEU A 60 -22.93 6.69 -11.10
CA LEU A 60 -22.40 8.04 -11.14
C LEU A 60 -21.60 8.34 -12.41
N LYS A 61 -21.19 7.32 -13.18
CA LYS A 61 -20.47 7.53 -14.46
C LYS A 61 -21.30 8.34 -15.46
N ARG A 62 -22.63 8.15 -15.47
CA ARG A 62 -23.56 8.91 -16.33
C ARG A 62 -23.64 10.41 -15.98
N PHE A 63 -23.20 10.78 -14.78
CA PHE A 63 -23.17 12.16 -14.28
C PHE A 63 -21.75 12.73 -14.24
N SER A 64 -20.78 12.09 -14.89
CA SER A 64 -19.37 12.54 -14.94
C SER A 64 -19.20 13.95 -15.50
N TRP A 65 -20.10 14.39 -16.40
CA TRP A 65 -20.12 15.75 -16.96
C TRP A 65 -20.50 16.82 -15.93
N VAL A 66 -21.12 16.43 -14.81
CA VAL A 66 -21.49 17.34 -13.74
C VAL A 66 -20.26 17.61 -12.88
N CYS A 67 -19.68 18.80 -13.01
CA CYS A 67 -18.40 19.20 -12.41
C CYS A 67 -18.28 18.90 -10.89
N CYS A 68 -19.38 18.91 -10.14
CA CYS A 68 -19.35 18.62 -8.70
C CYS A 68 -19.21 17.13 -8.35
N VAL A 69 -19.57 16.20 -9.23
CA VAL A 69 -19.59 14.76 -8.90
C VAL A 69 -18.18 14.22 -8.61
N PRO A 70 -17.15 14.46 -9.44
CA PRO A 70 -15.78 14.05 -9.11
C PRO A 70 -15.26 14.69 -7.82
N CYS A 71 -15.64 15.93 -7.51
CA CYS A 71 -15.25 16.59 -6.26
C CYS A 71 -15.87 15.91 -5.03
N LEU A 72 -17.14 15.52 -5.11
CA LEU A 72 -17.81 14.76 -4.04
C LEU A 72 -17.18 13.37 -3.87
N LEU A 73 -16.91 12.68 -4.98
CA LEU A 73 -16.26 11.37 -4.95
C LEU A 73 -14.87 11.44 -4.33
N LEU A 74 -14.07 12.46 -4.65
CA LEU A 74 -12.77 12.67 -4.01
C LEU A 74 -12.93 12.85 -2.50
N LYS A 75 -13.87 13.68 -2.06
CA LYS A 75 -14.11 13.95 -0.63
C LYS A 75 -14.62 12.73 0.14
N TRP A 76 -15.42 11.88 -0.49
CA TRP A 76 -15.96 10.68 0.15
C TRP A 76 -15.02 9.48 0.05
N GLY A 77 -14.16 9.46 -0.96
CA GLY A 77 -13.24 8.36 -1.23
C GLY A 77 -11.86 8.50 -0.61
N ALA A 78 -11.45 9.73 -0.25
CA ALA A 78 -10.18 9.95 0.43
C ALA A 78 -10.25 9.47 1.89
N THR A 79 -9.43 8.47 2.22
CA THR A 79 -9.25 7.92 3.57
C THR A 79 -7.88 8.27 4.16
N GLN A 80 -6.93 8.65 3.32
CA GLN A 80 -5.56 9.03 3.69
C GLN A 80 -5.22 10.40 3.12
N GLU A 81 -4.50 11.21 3.90
CA GLU A 81 -3.93 12.50 3.44
C GLU A 81 -2.44 12.38 3.10
N GLU A 82 -1.77 11.38 3.69
CA GLU A 82 -0.31 11.28 3.63
C GLU A 82 0.17 10.25 2.61
N THR A 83 1.33 10.54 2.01
CA THR A 83 1.94 9.68 1.00
C THR A 83 2.34 8.32 1.57
N ILE A 84 2.53 7.33 0.68
CA ILE A 84 2.90 5.97 1.09
C ILE A 84 4.20 5.94 1.94
N ILE A 85 5.18 6.79 1.59
CA ILE A 85 6.43 6.92 2.36
C ILE A 85 6.17 7.49 3.75
N LYS A 86 5.33 8.53 3.86
CA LYS A 86 4.99 9.10 5.16
C LYS A 86 4.19 8.14 6.03
N GLN A 87 3.31 7.32 5.43
CA GLN A 87 2.62 6.24 6.15
C GLN A 87 3.62 5.21 6.69
N LEU A 88 4.59 4.78 5.87
CA LEU A 88 5.68 3.88 6.29
C LEU A 88 6.54 4.49 7.41
N ASP A 89 6.93 5.76 7.29
CA ASP A 89 7.73 6.48 8.29
C ASP A 89 6.96 6.71 9.60
N ALA A 90 5.63 6.80 9.54
CA ALA A 90 4.74 6.86 10.69
C ALA A 90 4.50 5.47 11.33
N GLY A 91 5.04 4.41 10.76
CA GLY A 91 5.02 3.06 11.32
C GLY A 91 4.01 2.11 10.68
N VAL A 92 3.20 2.54 9.71
CA VAL A 92 2.24 1.67 9.01
C VAL A 92 2.97 0.52 8.30
N ARG A 93 2.49 -0.71 8.47
CA ARG A 93 3.06 -1.92 7.84
C ARG A 93 2.03 -2.76 7.10
N TYR A 94 0.74 -2.48 7.24
CA TYR A 94 -0.31 -3.10 6.41
C TYR A 94 -0.92 -2.06 5.48
N PHE A 95 -0.96 -2.37 4.19
CA PHE A 95 -1.50 -1.47 3.16
C PHE A 95 -2.61 -2.17 2.38
N ASP A 96 -3.83 -1.63 2.45
CA ASP A 96 -4.94 -2.04 1.58
C ASP A 96 -4.82 -1.34 0.22
N LEU A 97 -4.52 -2.12 -0.81
CA LEU A 97 -4.17 -1.67 -2.14
C LEU A 97 -5.16 -2.21 -3.17
N ARG A 98 -6.23 -1.44 -3.43
CA ARG A 98 -7.24 -1.77 -4.43
C ARG A 98 -6.72 -1.46 -5.83
N VAL A 99 -6.65 -2.47 -6.70
CA VAL A 99 -6.02 -2.37 -8.02
C VAL A 99 -7.07 -2.27 -9.12
N ALA A 100 -6.82 -1.42 -10.12
CA ALA A 100 -7.69 -1.28 -11.27
C ALA A 100 -6.92 -1.04 -12.58
N ARG A 101 -7.56 -1.44 -13.68
CA ARG A 101 -7.20 -1.05 -15.05
C ARG A 101 -8.08 0.14 -15.46
N LYS A 102 -7.45 1.21 -15.97
CA LYS A 102 -8.17 2.34 -16.61
C LYS A 102 -8.62 1.94 -18.02
N PRO A 103 -9.90 2.11 -18.41
CA PRO A 103 -10.39 1.67 -19.73
C PRO A 103 -9.57 2.18 -20.92
N ASP A 104 -9.10 3.43 -20.89
CA ASP A 104 -8.47 4.10 -22.04
C ASP A 104 -6.94 4.28 -21.90
N ASP A 105 -6.26 3.50 -21.06
CA ASP A 105 -4.79 3.60 -21.00
C ASP A 105 -4.15 2.96 -22.22
N ALA A 106 -3.26 3.69 -22.88
CA ALA A 106 -2.52 3.22 -24.04
C ALA A 106 -1.56 2.07 -23.73
N ASN A 107 -1.12 1.92 -22.47
CA ASN A 107 -0.33 0.77 -22.05
C ASN A 107 -1.26 -0.38 -21.61
N PRO A 108 -1.21 -1.54 -22.28
CA PRO A 108 -2.16 -2.64 -22.05
C PRO A 108 -2.09 -3.21 -20.63
N THR A 109 -0.92 -3.16 -19.99
CA THR A 109 -0.69 -3.77 -18.67
C THR A 109 -0.55 -2.76 -17.54
N ARG A 110 -0.71 -1.46 -17.81
CA ARG A 110 -0.58 -0.43 -16.76
C ARG A 110 -1.78 -0.46 -15.81
N LEU A 111 -1.46 -0.62 -14.54
CA LEU A 111 -2.42 -0.69 -13.44
C LEU A 111 -2.31 0.54 -12.55
N TYR A 112 -3.44 0.92 -11.94
CA TYR A 112 -3.57 2.03 -11.00
C TYR A 112 -4.23 1.54 -9.72
N PHE A 113 -4.16 2.34 -8.67
CA PHE A 113 -5.06 2.17 -7.53
C PHE A 113 -6.35 2.96 -7.72
N TYR A 114 -7.41 2.60 -7.00
CA TYR A 114 -8.67 3.32 -7.08
C TYR A 114 -9.47 3.28 -5.78
N HIS A 115 -10.33 4.28 -5.61
CA HIS A 115 -11.45 4.27 -4.68
C HIS A 115 -12.47 5.32 -5.16
N GLY A 116 -13.47 4.87 -5.91
CA GLY A 116 -14.41 5.75 -6.65
C GLY A 116 -13.78 6.47 -7.86
N LEU A 117 -12.60 7.08 -7.67
CA LEU A 117 -11.73 7.64 -8.72
C LEU A 117 -10.45 6.82 -8.82
N TYR A 118 -9.71 6.98 -9.91
CA TYR A 118 -8.39 6.36 -10.05
C TYR A 118 -7.30 7.27 -9.47
N THR A 119 -6.17 6.68 -9.11
CA THR A 119 -4.96 7.41 -8.74
C THR A 119 -4.23 8.01 -9.94
N ARG A 120 -3.39 9.02 -9.68
CA ARG A 120 -2.48 9.58 -10.69
C ARG A 120 -1.32 8.65 -10.96
N THR A 121 -0.75 8.10 -9.91
CA THR A 121 0.45 7.26 -9.94
C THR A 121 0.08 5.80 -10.17
N ASP A 122 0.82 5.12 -11.04
CA ASP A 122 0.60 3.70 -11.34
C ASP A 122 1.14 2.78 -10.22
N VAL A 123 0.65 1.54 -10.22
CA VAL A 123 1.01 0.52 -9.21
C VAL A 123 2.50 0.22 -9.20
N GLU A 124 3.14 0.09 -10.36
CA GLU A 124 4.56 -0.27 -10.44
C GLU A 124 5.46 0.83 -9.85
N SER A 125 5.11 2.09 -10.10
CA SER A 125 5.81 3.24 -9.53
C SER A 125 5.74 3.25 -8.00
N ILE A 126 4.58 3.00 -7.41
CA ILE A 126 4.44 2.93 -5.94
C ILE A 126 5.16 1.72 -5.35
N LEU A 127 5.09 0.56 -6.00
CA LEU A 127 5.82 -0.61 -5.52
C LEU A 127 7.34 -0.39 -5.54
N LYS A 128 7.89 0.32 -6.54
CA LYS A 128 9.30 0.73 -6.56
C LYS A 128 9.65 1.64 -5.37
N VAL A 129 8.80 2.63 -5.09
CA VAL A 129 8.96 3.52 -3.92
C VAL A 129 8.95 2.72 -2.60
N ILE A 130 8.06 1.73 -2.47
CA ILE A 130 8.03 0.83 -1.31
C ILE A 130 9.30 -0.03 -1.24
N ASN A 131 9.77 -0.58 -2.36
CA ASN A 131 11.01 -1.36 -2.41
C ASN A 131 12.22 -0.52 -1.96
N ASP A 132 12.36 0.70 -2.48
CA ASP A 132 13.46 1.61 -2.10
C ASP A 132 13.41 2.01 -0.62
N TRP A 133 12.21 2.05 -0.03
CA TRP A 133 12.06 2.19 1.42
C TRP A 133 12.50 0.92 2.14
N ALA A 134 12.02 -0.25 1.73
CA ALA A 134 12.37 -1.53 2.36
C ALA A 134 13.88 -1.83 2.34
N GLU A 135 14.61 -1.42 1.29
CA GLU A 135 16.09 -1.53 1.24
C GLU A 135 16.80 -0.75 2.35
N ARG A 136 16.23 0.38 2.77
CA ARG A 136 16.76 1.22 3.85
C ARG A 136 16.32 0.74 5.24
N HIS A 137 15.31 -0.11 5.30
CA HIS A 137 14.66 -0.60 6.52
C HIS A 137 14.62 -2.15 6.53
N PRO A 138 15.78 -2.83 6.48
CA PRO A 138 15.88 -4.26 6.14
C PRO A 138 15.30 -5.22 7.18
N LYS A 139 14.92 -4.73 8.36
CA LYS A 139 14.32 -5.52 9.45
C LYS A 139 12.80 -5.33 9.57
N GLU A 140 12.22 -4.49 8.71
CA GLU A 140 10.79 -4.23 8.71
C GLU A 140 10.06 -5.23 7.77
N VAL A 141 8.87 -5.65 8.18
CA VAL A 141 8.01 -6.50 7.36
C VAL A 141 6.82 -5.68 6.87
N ILE A 142 6.63 -5.63 5.56
CA ILE A 142 5.55 -4.89 4.92
C ILE A 142 4.53 -5.87 4.35
N ILE A 143 3.26 -5.69 4.72
CA ILE A 143 2.12 -6.48 4.26
C ILE A 143 1.37 -5.66 3.21
N LEU A 144 1.46 -6.09 1.95
CA LEU A 144 0.75 -5.48 0.82
C LEU A 144 -0.49 -6.32 0.49
N ALA A 145 -1.68 -5.80 0.76
CA ALA A 145 -2.94 -6.46 0.45
C ALA A 145 -3.48 -5.95 -0.89
N LEU A 146 -3.13 -6.63 -1.98
CA LEU A 146 -3.64 -6.31 -3.32
C LEU A 146 -5.02 -6.95 -3.52
N SER A 147 -6.04 -6.13 -3.77
CA SER A 147 -7.44 -6.53 -3.69
C SER A 147 -8.33 -5.83 -4.74
N HIS A 148 -9.61 -6.20 -4.78
CA HIS A 148 -10.68 -5.49 -5.51
C HIS A 148 -10.37 -5.20 -6.99
N PHE A 149 -9.70 -6.13 -7.68
CA PHE A 149 -9.23 -5.98 -9.06
C PHE A 149 -10.35 -5.55 -10.04
N LEU A 150 -10.38 -4.27 -10.40
CA LEU A 150 -11.39 -3.67 -11.29
C LEU A 150 -10.86 -3.54 -12.72
N GLY A 151 -11.70 -3.85 -13.72
CA GLY A 151 -11.32 -3.78 -15.14
C GLY A 151 -10.38 -4.89 -15.58
N PHE A 152 -10.39 -6.03 -14.86
CA PHE A 152 -9.64 -7.23 -15.21
C PHE A 152 -10.46 -8.17 -16.12
N ASP A 153 -11.67 -7.80 -16.51
CA ASP A 153 -12.64 -8.71 -17.15
C ASP A 153 -12.19 -9.23 -18.53
N GLU A 154 -11.51 -8.40 -19.32
CA GLU A 154 -11.11 -8.77 -20.69
C GLU A 154 -9.90 -9.72 -20.71
N ASN A 155 -8.86 -9.42 -19.91
CA ASN A 155 -7.60 -10.18 -19.90
C ASN A 155 -7.11 -10.46 -18.45
N PRO A 156 -7.91 -11.15 -17.62
CA PRO A 156 -7.63 -11.28 -16.19
C PRO A 156 -6.30 -11.97 -15.91
N LYS A 157 -6.00 -13.03 -16.68
CA LYS A 157 -4.76 -13.81 -16.51
C LYS A 157 -3.53 -13.00 -16.89
N GLU A 158 -3.59 -12.22 -17.96
CA GLU A 158 -2.44 -11.42 -18.43
C GLU A 158 -2.08 -10.35 -17.40
N LEU A 159 -3.08 -9.58 -16.94
CA LEU A 159 -2.87 -8.52 -15.97
C LEU A 159 -2.38 -9.06 -14.61
N HIS A 160 -2.98 -10.16 -14.12
CA HIS A 160 -2.51 -10.80 -12.89
C HIS A 160 -1.09 -11.34 -13.04
N ASN A 161 -0.77 -12.02 -14.14
CA ASN A 161 0.56 -12.55 -14.37
C ASN A 161 1.60 -11.43 -14.48
N HIS A 162 1.27 -10.35 -15.19
CA HIS A 162 2.12 -9.15 -15.28
C HIS A 162 2.42 -8.59 -13.89
N LEU A 163 1.38 -8.35 -13.08
CA LEU A 163 1.53 -7.82 -11.73
C LEU A 163 2.34 -8.74 -10.80
N VAL A 164 2.06 -10.05 -10.81
CA VAL A 164 2.79 -11.03 -10.00
C VAL A 164 4.26 -11.12 -10.42
N ASN A 165 4.53 -11.15 -11.72
CA ASN A 165 5.89 -11.19 -12.24
C ASN A 165 6.65 -9.91 -11.90
N PHE A 166 6.00 -8.75 -12.03
CA PHE A 166 6.57 -7.47 -11.63
C PHE A 166 6.95 -7.46 -10.13
N ILE A 167 6.04 -7.88 -9.24
CA ILE A 167 6.30 -7.96 -7.79
C ILE A 167 7.47 -8.90 -7.51
N LYS A 168 7.48 -10.10 -8.09
CA LYS A 168 8.57 -11.07 -7.90
C LYS A 168 9.91 -10.54 -8.39
N ASN A 169 9.94 -9.88 -9.54
CA ASN A 169 11.17 -9.34 -10.12
C ASN A 169 11.68 -8.14 -9.31
N LEU A 170 10.80 -7.27 -8.85
CA LEU A 170 11.17 -6.06 -8.13
C LEU A 170 11.70 -6.38 -6.72
N PHE A 171 10.93 -7.11 -5.92
CA PHE A 171 11.29 -7.40 -4.53
C PHE A 171 12.25 -8.59 -4.40
N GLY A 172 12.29 -9.48 -5.40
CA GLY A 172 13.21 -10.61 -5.46
C GLY A 172 13.11 -11.51 -4.23
N THR A 173 14.24 -11.69 -3.56
CA THR A 173 14.36 -12.52 -2.34
C THR A 173 13.66 -11.93 -1.10
N LYS A 174 13.19 -10.67 -1.16
CA LYS A 174 12.43 -10.05 -0.05
C LYS A 174 10.99 -10.54 0.02
N VAL A 175 10.47 -11.13 -1.05
CA VAL A 175 9.11 -11.69 -1.05
C VAL A 175 9.10 -12.97 -0.25
N VAL A 176 8.29 -13.02 0.80
CA VAL A 176 8.00 -14.27 1.52
C VAL A 176 7.16 -15.15 0.61
N GLN A 177 7.78 -16.20 0.08
CA GLN A 177 7.07 -17.20 -0.71
C GLN A 177 6.34 -18.15 0.23
N ARG A 178 5.08 -18.44 -0.07
CA ARG A 178 4.35 -19.49 0.62
C ARG A 178 4.97 -20.83 0.22
N GLU A 179 5.65 -21.49 1.14
CA GLU A 179 5.97 -22.91 0.97
C GLU A 179 4.66 -23.70 0.97
N VAL A 180 4.32 -24.29 -0.17
CA VAL A 180 3.26 -25.28 -0.23
C VAL A 180 3.89 -26.59 0.22
N SER A 181 3.82 -26.89 1.52
CA SER A 181 4.11 -28.24 2.00
C SER A 181 3.09 -29.18 1.36
N LEU A 182 3.50 -29.92 0.34
CA LEU A 182 2.74 -31.05 -0.18
C LEU A 182 2.64 -32.05 0.97
N PHE A 183 1.50 -32.11 1.64
CA PHE A 183 1.15 -33.27 2.44
C PHE A 183 0.99 -34.43 1.47
N VAL A 184 2.08 -35.17 1.24
CA VAL A 184 2.00 -36.51 0.67
C VAL A 184 1.35 -37.34 1.76
N ALA A 185 0.05 -37.57 1.63
CA ALA A 185 -0.64 -38.57 2.42
C ALA A 185 0.04 -39.92 2.12
N SER A 186 0.81 -40.42 3.07
CA SER A 186 1.29 -41.80 3.03
C SER A 186 0.06 -42.70 3.20
N THR A 187 -0.34 -43.34 2.11
CA THR A 187 -1.19 -44.54 2.14
C THR A 187 -0.36 -45.75 2.54
#